data_AF-A0A8T0DJD6-F1
#
_entry.id   AF-A0A8T0DJD6-F1
#
_cell.length_a   1.000
_cell.length_b   1.000
_cell.length_c   1.000
_cell.angle_alpha   90.00
_cell.angle_beta   90.00
_cell.angle_gamma   90.00
#
_symmetry.space_group_name_H-M   'P 1'
#
loop_
_entity.id
_entity.type
_entity.pdbx_description
1 polymer ?
#
loop_
_entity_poly.entity_id
_entity_poly.type
_entity_poly.pdbx_seq_one_letter_code
_entity_poly.pdbx_strand_id
1 'polypeptide(L)'
;MDGVAMKYLHIFNPKYFGNNVLGNRRFSAKGNNELSIFKFFNVCLTKLGRITLEQWMRSPLQDVEKINERLSATEFLLKSANGSLLKSIRSTLRNIENIPRIFCRMQQSSALPRDWKNMMQSLTSLQQLIGICAVHANELYPVRQLMQEAFEIESLSVIQMWMARIIDFEATQKQHRFSVSQGLDSVLDEWIQTYRCLPDLLSQLAEEELKKLRENISTCALIYFPLVRNSNH
;
A
#
# COMPACT_ATOMS: atom_id res chain seq x y z
N MET A 1 16.86 17.75 -21.48
CA MET A 1 16.18 19.06 -21.56
C MET A 1 16.54 19.84 -20.32
N ASP A 2 16.98 21.09 -20.46
CA ASP A 2 17.33 21.92 -19.30
C ASP A 2 16.07 22.47 -18.58
N GLY A 3 16.24 22.96 -17.35
CA GLY A 3 15.13 23.50 -16.55
C GLY A 3 14.43 24.69 -17.21
N VAL A 4 15.17 25.42 -18.05
CA VAL A 4 14.69 26.60 -18.78
C VAL A 4 13.73 26.19 -19.89
N ALA A 5 14.10 25.23 -20.75
CA ALA A 5 13.21 24.72 -21.79
C ALA A 5 11.93 24.09 -21.22
N MET A 6 12.03 23.34 -20.11
CA MET A 6 10.85 22.76 -19.45
C MET A 6 9.87 23.82 -18.93
N LYS A 7 10.38 24.99 -18.51
CA LYS A 7 9.58 26.14 -18.08
C LYS A 7 8.90 26.83 -19.25
N TYR A 8 9.62 27.09 -20.35
CA TYR A 8 9.06 27.73 -21.55
C TYR A 8 8.00 26.87 -22.25
N LEU A 9 8.18 25.55 -22.25
CA LEU A 9 7.20 24.62 -22.79
C LEU A 9 6.05 24.34 -21.82
N HIS A 10 6.01 24.97 -20.65
CA HIS A 10 4.99 24.74 -19.62
C HIS A 10 4.79 23.25 -19.28
N ILE A 11 5.89 22.46 -19.29
CA ILE A 11 5.82 21.01 -19.05
C ILE A 11 5.33 20.77 -17.62
N PHE A 12 5.95 21.45 -16.66
CA PHE A 12 5.51 21.49 -15.26
C PHE A 12 5.32 22.93 -14.81
N ASN A 13 4.43 23.14 -13.84
CA ASN A 13 4.20 24.48 -13.33
C ASN A 13 5.47 24.99 -12.59
N PRO A 14 5.99 26.18 -12.93
CA PRO A 14 7.24 26.72 -12.39
C PRO A 14 7.22 26.94 -10.87
N LYS A 15 6.05 27.08 -10.24
CA LYS A 15 5.94 27.19 -8.76
C LYS A 15 6.27 25.90 -8.03
N TYR A 16 6.32 24.76 -8.73
CA TYR A 16 6.70 23.46 -8.19
C TYR A 16 8.12 23.04 -8.59
N PHE A 17 8.85 23.89 -9.33
CA PHE A 17 10.24 23.68 -9.75
C PHE A 17 11.24 24.09 -8.64
N GLY A 18 10.95 23.69 -7.40
CA GLY A 18 11.75 23.99 -6.21
C GLY A 18 12.15 22.73 -5.43
N ASN A 19 13.42 22.36 -5.61
CA ASN A 19 14.24 21.42 -4.82
C ASN A 19 13.84 19.93 -4.76
N ASN A 20 14.81 19.11 -5.19
CA ASN A 20 15.03 17.70 -4.83
C ASN A 20 14.36 17.32 -3.51
N VAL A 21 13.41 16.38 -3.51
CA VAL A 21 13.37 15.25 -2.56
C VAL A 21 12.48 14.16 -3.17
N LEU A 22 12.98 12.93 -3.23
CA LEU A 22 12.25 11.65 -3.28
C LEU A 22 11.35 11.44 -2.04
N GLY A 23 10.72 12.50 -1.54
CA GLY A 23 10.07 12.56 -0.25
C GLY A 23 8.61 12.90 -0.43
N ASN A 24 7.77 11.91 -0.13
CA ASN A 24 6.39 11.91 0.39
C ASN A 24 5.65 13.25 0.63
N ARG A 25 5.74 14.27 -0.24
CA ARG A 25 4.91 15.47 -0.15
C ARG A 25 3.56 15.19 -0.79
N ARG A 26 2.50 15.30 0.02
CA ARG A 26 1.15 15.56 -0.45
C ARG A 26 1.20 16.84 -1.27
N PHE A 27 0.90 16.73 -2.57
CA PHE A 27 0.67 17.90 -3.41
C PHE A 27 -0.56 18.61 -2.85
N SER A 28 -0.33 19.71 -2.12
CA SER A 28 -1.40 20.58 -1.65
C SER A 28 -2.08 21.19 -2.86
N ALA A 29 -3.35 20.83 -3.07
CA ALA A 29 -4.22 21.40 -4.10
C ALA A 29 -4.74 22.78 -3.67
N LYS A 30 -3.84 23.70 -3.34
CA LYS A 30 -4.19 25.10 -3.05
C LYS A 30 -3.22 26.03 -3.78
N GLY A 31 -3.71 26.62 -4.88
CA GLY A 31 -3.07 27.76 -5.54
C GLY A 31 -2.80 27.57 -7.03
N ASN A 32 -3.71 28.15 -7.83
CA ASN A 32 -3.58 28.62 -9.22
C ASN A 32 -3.86 27.65 -10.39
N ASN A 33 -4.83 28.09 -11.20
CA ASN A 33 -5.36 27.56 -12.46
C ASN A 33 -4.39 27.54 -13.64
N GLU A 34 -3.08 27.56 -13.43
CA GLU A 34 -2.13 27.49 -14.53
C GLU A 34 -2.07 26.04 -15.04
N LEU A 35 -2.62 25.82 -16.23
CA LEU A 35 -2.56 24.55 -16.97
C LEU A 35 -1.09 24.27 -17.32
N SER A 36 -0.61 23.08 -16.99
CA SER A 36 0.66 22.55 -17.49
C SER A 36 0.41 21.33 -18.35
N ILE A 37 1.32 21.03 -19.27
CA ILE A 37 1.25 19.84 -20.13
C ILE A 37 1.12 18.59 -19.25
N PHE A 38 1.90 18.50 -18.18
CA PHE A 38 1.77 17.41 -17.22
C PHE A 38 0.37 17.29 -16.62
N LYS A 39 -0.25 18.40 -16.19
CA LYS A 39 -1.60 18.38 -15.61
C LYS A 39 -2.64 17.91 -16.63
N PHE A 40 -2.47 18.27 -17.90
CA PHE A 40 -3.36 17.87 -18.99
C PHE A 40 -3.27 16.36 -19.27
N PHE A 41 -2.05 15.81 -19.41
CA PHE A 41 -1.85 14.39 -19.73
C PHE A 41 -1.96 13.45 -18.54
N ASN A 42 -1.81 13.94 -17.31
CA ASN A 42 -1.84 13.10 -16.11
C ASN A 42 -3.26 12.66 -15.74
N VAL A 43 -3.75 11.64 -16.43
CA VAL A 43 -4.95 10.86 -16.13
C VAL A 43 -4.61 9.50 -15.49
N CYS A 44 -3.40 9.37 -14.96
CA CYS A 44 -2.90 8.16 -14.32
C CYS A 44 -3.69 7.84 -13.04
N LEU A 45 -3.97 6.56 -12.83
CA LEU A 45 -4.78 6.09 -11.71
C LEU A 45 -3.96 5.76 -10.46
N THR A 46 -2.69 5.41 -10.64
CA THR A 46 -1.79 5.05 -9.53
C THR A 46 -0.74 6.13 -9.30
N LYS A 47 -0.24 6.21 -8.07
CA LYS A 47 0.85 7.14 -7.71
C LYS A 47 2.11 6.84 -8.52
N LEU A 48 2.43 5.56 -8.73
CA LEU A 48 3.56 5.14 -9.54
C LEU A 48 3.38 5.55 -11.00
N GLY A 49 2.20 5.34 -11.60
CA GLY A 49 1.93 5.80 -12.96
C GLY A 49 2.13 7.31 -13.14
N ARG A 50 1.70 8.11 -12.15
CA ARG A 50 1.95 9.56 -12.14
C ARG A 50 3.45 9.90 -12.09
N ILE A 51 4.22 9.20 -11.25
CA ILE A 51 5.68 9.39 -11.14
C ILE A 51 6.37 8.99 -12.45
N THR A 52 5.97 7.86 -13.05
CA THR A 52 6.50 7.38 -14.32
C THR A 52 6.21 8.36 -15.46
N LEU A 53 4.99 8.91 -15.54
CA LEU A 53 4.64 9.94 -16.53
C LEU A 53 5.47 11.21 -16.34
N GLU A 54 5.67 11.64 -15.10
CA GLU A 54 6.53 12.77 -14.77
C GLU A 54 7.96 12.52 -15.26
N GLN A 55 8.50 11.33 -15.01
CA GLN A 55 9.83 10.94 -15.49
C GLN A 55 9.91 10.95 -17.03
N TRP A 56 8.91 10.41 -17.72
CA TRP A 56 8.86 10.40 -19.19
C TRP A 56 8.83 11.80 -19.79
N MET A 57 8.11 12.74 -19.16
CA MET A 57 8.06 14.13 -19.60
C MET A 57 9.36 14.89 -19.32
N ARG A 58 10.10 14.53 -18.26
CA ARG A 58 11.42 15.11 -17.96
C ARG A 58 12.51 14.58 -18.89
N SER A 59 12.40 13.32 -19.29
CA SER A 59 13.38 12.62 -20.11
C SER A 59 12.69 11.91 -21.28
N PRO A 60 12.39 12.63 -22.37
CA PRO A 60 11.86 12.05 -23.59
C PRO A 60 12.78 10.94 -24.11
N LEU A 61 12.19 9.93 -24.72
CA LEU A 61 12.95 8.87 -25.39
C LEU A 61 13.63 9.44 -26.65
N GLN A 62 14.82 8.91 -26.95
CA GLN A 62 15.54 9.15 -28.21
C GLN A 62 15.57 7.89 -29.09
N ASP A 63 15.28 6.74 -28.49
CA ASP A 63 15.25 5.44 -29.14
C ASP A 63 13.94 5.27 -29.91
N VAL A 64 14.05 5.22 -31.24
CA VAL A 64 12.92 5.14 -32.17
C VAL A 64 12.14 3.85 -31.97
N GLU A 65 12.80 2.74 -31.65
CA GLU A 65 12.13 1.45 -31.44
C GLU A 65 11.22 1.53 -30.21
N LYS A 66 11.74 2.03 -29.07
CA LYS A 66 10.94 2.20 -27.85
C LYS A 66 9.82 3.23 -27.99
N ILE A 67 10.01 4.26 -28.81
CA ILE A 67 8.95 5.22 -29.15
C ILE A 67 7.82 4.49 -29.88
N ASN A 68 8.16 3.71 -30.91
CA ASN A 68 7.19 2.95 -31.68
C ASN A 68 6.48 1.88 -30.83
N GLU A 69 7.18 1.17 -29.96
CA GLU A 69 6.58 0.19 -29.03
C GLU A 69 5.51 0.84 -28.14
N ARG A 70 5.80 2.03 -27.57
CA ARG A 70 4.83 2.78 -26.77
C ARG A 70 3.65 3.24 -27.62
N LEU A 71 3.91 3.75 -28.82
CA LEU A 71 2.86 4.22 -29.72
C LEU A 71 1.93 3.07 -30.12
N SER A 72 2.48 1.94 -30.56
CA SER A 72 1.70 0.74 -30.93
C SER A 72 0.84 0.23 -29.78
N ALA A 73 1.35 0.21 -28.55
CA ALA A 73 0.56 -0.17 -27.38
C ALA A 73 -0.59 0.80 -27.11
N THR A 74 -0.36 2.11 -27.26
CA THR A 74 -1.43 3.11 -27.12
C THR A 74 -2.48 3.00 -28.21
N GLU A 75 -2.07 2.85 -29.47
CA GLU A 75 -2.98 2.66 -30.60
C GLU A 75 -3.82 1.41 -30.42
N PHE A 76 -3.23 0.29 -29.99
CA PHE A 76 -3.94 -0.93 -29.68
C PHE A 76 -5.04 -0.70 -28.63
N LEU A 77 -4.73 -0.04 -27.51
CA LEU A 77 -5.71 0.24 -26.45
C LEU A 77 -6.80 1.23 -26.86
N LEU A 78 -6.52 2.12 -27.83
CA LEU A 78 -7.47 3.12 -28.33
C LEU A 78 -8.40 2.60 -29.43
N LYS A 79 -8.14 1.43 -30.02
CA LYS A 79 -9.07 0.79 -30.97
C LYS A 79 -10.44 0.59 -30.33
N SER A 80 -11.50 0.91 -31.07
CA SER A 80 -12.89 0.80 -30.59
C SER A 80 -13.24 -0.60 -30.07
N ALA A 81 -12.73 -1.65 -30.74
CA ALA A 81 -12.89 -3.04 -30.33
C ALA A 81 -12.31 -3.36 -28.94
N ASN A 82 -11.27 -2.61 -28.51
CA ASN A 82 -10.55 -2.83 -27.26
C ASN A 82 -11.04 -1.93 -26.12
N GLY A 83 -12.15 -1.20 -26.31
CA GLY A 83 -12.68 -0.29 -25.29
C GLY A 83 -13.07 -0.99 -23.97
N SER A 84 -13.55 -2.24 -24.03
CA SER A 84 -13.82 -3.06 -22.84
C SER A 84 -12.54 -3.43 -22.09
N LEU A 85 -11.50 -3.85 -22.82
CA LEU A 85 -10.17 -4.16 -22.28
C LEU A 85 -9.59 -2.95 -21.54
N LEU A 86 -9.60 -1.77 -22.17
CA LEU A 86 -9.10 -0.54 -21.54
C LEU A 86 -9.88 -0.20 -20.26
N LYS A 87 -11.21 -0.37 -20.26
CA LYS A 87 -12.03 -0.15 -19.05
C LYS A 87 -11.65 -1.12 -17.93
N SER A 88 -11.44 -2.40 -18.24
CA SER A 88 -11.03 -3.43 -17.28
C SER A 88 -9.63 -3.14 -16.71
N ILE A 89 -8.66 -2.81 -17.55
CA ILE A 89 -7.31 -2.41 -17.10
C ILE A 89 -7.40 -1.21 -16.15
N ARG A 90 -8.19 -0.19 -16.52
CA ARG A 90 -8.37 1.01 -15.69
C ARG A 90 -9.08 0.71 -14.37
N SER A 91 -10.12 -0.13 -14.35
CA SER A 91 -10.80 -0.46 -13.10
C SER A 91 -9.88 -1.22 -12.15
N THR A 92 -9.10 -2.17 -12.66
CA THR A 92 -8.14 -2.93 -11.86
C THR A 92 -7.00 -2.06 -11.34
N LEU A 93 -6.43 -1.16 -12.17
CA LEU A 93 -5.37 -0.23 -11.75
C LEU A 93 -5.80 0.71 -10.62
N ARG A 94 -7.08 1.08 -10.54
CA ARG A 94 -7.60 1.95 -9.47
C ARG A 94 -7.50 1.30 -8.10
N ASN A 95 -7.52 -0.03 -8.04
CA ASN A 95 -7.48 -0.79 -6.79
C ASN A 95 -6.04 -1.09 -6.34
N ILE A 96 -5.03 -0.69 -7.12
CA ILE A 96 -3.63 -0.84 -6.76
C ILE A 96 -3.17 0.42 -6.01
N GLU A 97 -2.87 0.23 -4.73
CA GLU A 97 -2.41 1.28 -3.83
C GLU A 97 -0.90 1.57 -3.98
N ASN A 98 -0.40 2.55 -3.24
CA ASN A 98 1.03 2.86 -3.22
C ASN A 98 1.83 1.78 -2.45
N ILE A 99 2.09 0.67 -3.13
CA ILE A 99 2.80 -0.49 -2.60
C ILE A 99 4.17 -0.12 -1.98
N PRO A 100 5.05 0.68 -2.61
CA PRO A 100 6.31 1.07 -1.98
C PRO A 100 6.15 1.81 -0.64
N ARG A 101 5.11 2.65 -0.52
CA ARG A 101 4.82 3.34 0.74
C ARG A 101 4.33 2.37 1.82
N ILE A 102 3.51 1.38 1.44
CA ILE A 102 3.04 0.33 2.35
C ILE A 102 4.23 -0.50 2.83
N PHE A 103 5.10 -0.97 1.93
CA PHE A 103 6.30 -1.72 2.27
C PHE A 103 7.22 -0.96 3.21
N CYS A 104 7.48 0.32 2.95
CA CYS A 104 8.30 1.16 3.82
C CYS A 104 7.76 1.20 5.27
N ARG A 105 6.43 1.29 5.44
CA ARG A 105 5.81 1.24 6.77
C ARG A 105 5.91 -0.13 7.43
N MET A 106 5.76 -1.20 6.66
CA MET A 106 5.91 -2.57 7.16
C MET A 106 7.34 -2.81 7.65
N GLN A 107 8.36 -2.39 6.88
CA GLN A 107 9.77 -2.48 7.27
C GLN A 107 10.08 -1.68 8.55
N GLN A 108 9.36 -0.59 8.78
CA GLN A 108 9.48 0.24 9.98
C GLN A 108 8.57 -0.21 11.14
N SER A 109 7.93 -1.39 11.04
CA SER A 109 6.96 -1.88 12.02
C SER A 109 5.86 -0.88 12.38
N SER A 110 5.51 0.01 11.44
CA SER A 110 4.55 1.11 11.60
C SER A 110 3.35 1.01 10.64
N ALA A 111 3.16 -0.18 10.05
CA ALA A 111 2.04 -0.46 9.17
C ALA A 111 0.71 -0.41 9.94
N LEU A 112 -0.21 0.39 9.42
CA LEU A 112 -1.56 0.53 9.98
C LEU A 112 -2.46 -0.60 9.50
N PRO A 113 -3.60 -0.88 10.19
CA PRO A 113 -4.58 -1.87 9.74
C PRO A 113 -4.99 -1.73 8.27
N ARG A 114 -5.21 -0.48 7.83
CA ARG A 114 -5.52 -0.19 6.42
C ARG A 114 -4.39 -0.53 5.45
N ASP A 115 -3.13 -0.43 5.88
CA ASP A 115 -1.99 -0.71 5.01
C ASP A 115 -1.95 -2.21 4.68
N TRP A 116 -2.28 -3.09 5.64
CA TRP A 116 -2.41 -4.54 5.43
C TRP A 116 -3.57 -4.90 4.49
N LYS A 117 -4.76 -4.30 4.70
CA LYS A 117 -5.92 -4.50 3.82
C LYS A 117 -5.64 -4.01 2.39
N ASN A 118 -5.03 -2.83 2.26
CA ASN A 118 -4.67 -2.25 0.98
C ASN A 118 -3.62 -3.08 0.24
N MET A 119 -2.68 -3.68 0.97
CA MET A 119 -1.70 -4.61 0.40
C MET A 119 -2.39 -5.83 -0.20
N MET A 120 -3.27 -6.49 0.55
CA MET A 120 -4.04 -7.63 0.05
C MET A 120 -4.84 -7.28 -1.20
N GLN A 121 -5.58 -6.17 -1.17
CA GLN A 121 -6.35 -5.69 -2.32
C GLN A 121 -5.45 -5.40 -3.52
N SER A 122 -4.28 -4.82 -3.30
CA SER A 122 -3.32 -4.51 -4.37
C SER A 122 -2.75 -5.77 -4.99
N LEU A 123 -2.42 -6.79 -4.19
CA LEU A 123 -1.94 -8.08 -4.69
C LEU A 123 -2.99 -8.78 -5.55
N THR A 124 -4.26 -8.79 -5.11
CA THR A 124 -5.37 -9.37 -5.89
C THR A 124 -5.58 -8.63 -7.21
N SER A 125 -5.51 -7.29 -7.15
CA SER A 125 -5.66 -6.46 -8.35
C SER A 125 -4.47 -6.65 -9.31
N LEU A 126 -3.26 -6.84 -8.80
CA LEU A 126 -2.08 -7.14 -9.62
C LEU A 126 -2.23 -8.47 -10.37
N GLN A 127 -2.64 -9.54 -9.68
CA GLN A 127 -2.88 -10.84 -10.33
C GLN A 127 -3.94 -10.73 -11.43
N GLN A 128 -5.05 -10.03 -11.15
CA GLN A 128 -6.09 -9.80 -12.15
C GLN A 128 -5.56 -9.01 -13.35
N LEU A 129 -4.77 -7.96 -13.10
CA LEU A 129 -4.18 -7.12 -14.14
C LEU A 129 -3.24 -7.94 -15.04
N ILE A 130 -2.40 -8.78 -14.44
CA ILE A 130 -1.51 -9.70 -15.14
C ILE A 130 -2.33 -10.63 -16.05
N GLY A 131 -3.39 -11.25 -15.51
CA GLY A 131 -4.25 -12.14 -16.30
C GLY A 131 -4.91 -11.43 -17.50
N ILE A 132 -5.40 -10.21 -17.30
CA ILE A 132 -6.00 -9.39 -18.37
C ILE A 132 -4.96 -9.05 -19.45
N CYS A 133 -3.77 -8.61 -19.04
CA CYS A 133 -2.74 -8.13 -19.95
C CYS A 133 -1.97 -9.27 -20.64
N ALA A 134 -1.85 -10.45 -20.02
CA ALA A 134 -1.11 -11.59 -20.56
C ALA A 134 -1.66 -12.07 -21.91
N VAL A 135 -2.99 -12.06 -22.07
CA VAL A 135 -3.67 -12.44 -23.33
C VAL A 135 -3.27 -11.54 -24.50
N HIS A 136 -2.86 -10.30 -24.20
CA HIS A 136 -2.48 -9.28 -25.18
C HIS A 136 -1.01 -8.86 -25.01
N ALA A 137 -0.16 -9.77 -24.52
CA ALA A 137 1.21 -9.45 -24.18
C ALA A 137 2.01 -8.93 -25.39
N ASN A 138 1.75 -9.45 -26.60
CA ASN A 138 2.47 -9.04 -27.80
C ASN A 138 2.14 -7.61 -28.25
N GLU A 139 0.93 -7.15 -27.99
CA GLU A 139 0.43 -5.83 -28.39
C GLU A 139 0.67 -4.76 -27.31
N LEU A 140 0.93 -5.18 -26.07
CA LEU A 140 1.08 -4.29 -24.93
C LEU A 140 2.56 -4.17 -24.51
N TYR A 141 3.18 -3.05 -24.86
CA TYR A 141 4.44 -2.64 -24.23
C TYR A 141 4.18 -1.97 -22.86
N PRO A 142 4.93 -2.28 -21.79
CA PRO A 142 6.06 -3.22 -21.70
C PRO A 142 5.65 -4.64 -21.23
N VAL A 143 4.37 -5.01 -21.30
CA VAL A 143 3.86 -6.30 -20.80
C VAL A 143 4.60 -7.47 -21.42
N ARG A 144 4.87 -7.45 -22.73
CA ARG A 144 5.67 -8.47 -23.41
C ARG A 144 6.99 -8.77 -22.70
N GLN A 145 7.73 -7.73 -22.36
CA GLN A 145 9.05 -7.82 -21.73
C GLN A 145 8.91 -8.33 -20.29
N LEU A 146 7.95 -7.79 -19.54
CA LEU A 146 7.67 -8.20 -18.17
C LEU A 146 7.23 -9.67 -18.04
N MET A 147 6.58 -10.23 -19.06
CA MET A 147 6.19 -11.65 -19.09
C MET A 147 7.35 -12.57 -19.49
N GLN A 148 8.39 -12.04 -20.15
CA GLN A 148 9.60 -12.78 -20.51
C GLN A 148 10.62 -12.77 -19.37
N GLU A 149 10.69 -11.66 -18.63
CA GLU A 149 11.34 -11.64 -17.32
C GLU A 149 10.60 -12.66 -16.44
N ALA A 150 11.33 -13.53 -15.75
CA ALA A 150 10.79 -14.65 -14.97
C ALA A 150 9.95 -14.17 -13.77
N PHE A 151 8.76 -13.64 -14.05
CA PHE A 151 7.81 -13.19 -13.06
C PHE A 151 6.96 -14.38 -12.63
N GLU A 152 7.30 -14.94 -11.47
CA GLU A 152 6.54 -16.02 -10.86
C GLU A 152 5.21 -15.49 -10.32
N ILE A 153 4.17 -15.54 -11.15
CA ILE A 153 2.80 -15.15 -10.77
C ILE A 153 2.33 -15.96 -9.55
N GLU A 154 2.80 -17.21 -9.43
CA GLU A 154 2.54 -18.10 -8.30
C GLU A 154 3.06 -17.54 -6.97
N SER A 155 4.15 -16.76 -6.96
CA SER A 155 4.62 -16.14 -5.72
C SER A 155 3.60 -15.17 -5.13
N LEU A 156 2.80 -14.49 -5.97
CA LEU A 156 1.77 -13.56 -5.49
C LEU A 156 0.66 -14.29 -4.73
N SER A 157 0.25 -15.47 -5.20
CA SER A 157 -0.81 -16.26 -4.54
C SER A 157 -0.30 -16.85 -3.23
N VAL A 158 0.94 -17.31 -3.21
CA VAL A 158 1.61 -17.75 -1.98
C VAL A 158 1.64 -16.62 -0.96
N ILE A 159 2.09 -15.42 -1.33
CA ILE A 159 2.14 -14.26 -0.41
C ILE A 159 0.74 -13.93 0.15
N GLN A 160 -0.30 -13.89 -0.70
CA GLN A 160 -1.67 -13.66 -0.24
C GLN A 160 -2.15 -14.72 0.75
N MET A 161 -1.85 -15.99 0.48
CA MET A 161 -2.19 -17.10 1.38
C MET A 161 -1.50 -16.91 2.74
N TRP A 162 -0.19 -16.59 2.75
CA TRP A 162 0.54 -16.31 3.99
C TRP A 162 -0.06 -15.14 4.75
N MET A 163 -0.38 -14.03 4.08
CA MET A 163 -1.02 -12.88 4.70
C MET A 163 -2.40 -13.22 5.25
N ALA A 164 -3.24 -13.94 4.50
CA ALA A 164 -4.56 -14.37 4.96
C ALA A 164 -4.48 -15.34 6.14
N ARG A 165 -3.45 -16.19 6.17
CA ARG A 165 -3.21 -17.14 7.26
C ARG A 165 -2.69 -16.45 8.51
N ILE A 166 -1.69 -15.58 8.37
CA ILE A 166 -0.98 -14.92 9.48
C ILE A 166 -1.80 -13.80 10.12
N ILE A 167 -2.50 -13.00 9.31
CA ILE A 167 -3.06 -11.74 9.78
C ILE A 167 -4.53 -11.94 10.15
N ASP A 168 -4.85 -11.67 11.41
CA ASP A 168 -6.24 -11.49 11.82
C ASP A 168 -6.68 -10.08 11.43
N PHE A 169 -7.28 -9.93 10.26
CA PHE A 169 -7.73 -8.63 9.74
C PHE A 169 -8.81 -7.98 10.61
N GLU A 170 -9.63 -8.78 11.29
CA GLU A 170 -10.70 -8.27 12.15
C GLU A 170 -10.13 -7.73 13.46
N ALA A 171 -9.31 -8.52 14.16
CA ALA A 171 -8.63 -8.08 15.37
C ALA A 171 -7.67 -6.92 15.09
N THR A 172 -6.94 -6.97 13.96
CA THR A 172 -6.03 -5.91 13.55
C THR A 172 -6.77 -4.58 13.40
N GLN A 173 -7.96 -4.61 12.82
CA GLN A 173 -8.79 -3.43 12.66
C GLN A 173 -9.36 -2.92 14.00
N LYS A 174 -9.84 -3.82 14.88
CA LYS A 174 -10.42 -3.47 16.18
C LYS A 174 -9.39 -2.92 17.18
N GLN A 175 -8.21 -3.53 17.23
CA GLN A 175 -7.15 -3.19 18.18
C GLN A 175 -6.26 -2.05 17.68
N HIS A 176 -6.43 -1.61 16.44
CA HIS A 176 -5.57 -0.62 15.77
C HIS A 176 -4.07 -0.98 15.77
N ARG A 177 -3.75 -2.27 15.90
CA ARG A 177 -2.40 -2.83 15.91
C ARG A 177 -2.42 -4.13 15.12
N PHE A 178 -1.30 -4.50 14.50
CA PHE A 178 -1.16 -5.80 13.87
C PHE A 178 -1.45 -6.95 14.86
N SER A 179 -2.39 -7.82 14.49
CA SER A 179 -2.82 -8.98 15.26
C SER A 179 -2.62 -10.25 14.43
N VAL A 180 -2.08 -11.27 15.07
CA VAL A 180 -1.82 -12.58 14.46
C VAL A 180 -3.02 -13.49 14.65
N SER A 181 -3.37 -14.28 13.63
CA SER A 181 -4.41 -15.29 13.69
C SER A 181 -4.07 -16.40 14.69
N GLN A 182 -5.09 -16.91 15.38
CA GLN A 182 -4.93 -18.03 16.31
C GLN A 182 -4.56 -19.33 15.59
N GLY A 183 -3.88 -20.24 16.28
CA GLY A 183 -3.52 -21.57 15.79
C GLY A 183 -2.22 -21.61 14.98
N LEU A 184 -1.46 -20.52 14.94
CA LEU A 184 -0.16 -20.46 14.27
C LEU A 184 1.02 -20.73 15.19
N ASP A 185 0.89 -20.29 16.44
CA ASP A 185 1.92 -20.43 17.47
C ASP A 185 1.21 -20.63 18.80
N SER A 186 1.33 -21.86 19.34
CA SER A 186 0.67 -22.24 20.58
C SER A 186 1.16 -21.44 21.79
N VAL A 187 2.43 -21.00 21.78
CA VAL A 187 3.00 -20.19 22.86
C VAL A 187 2.43 -18.78 22.81
N LEU A 188 2.35 -18.18 21.62
CA LEU A 188 1.73 -16.87 21.44
C LEU A 188 0.24 -16.92 21.82
N ASP A 189 -0.46 -17.97 21.42
CA ASP A 189 -1.87 -18.17 21.74
C ASP A 189 -2.10 -18.32 23.25
N GLU A 190 -1.25 -19.08 23.94
CA GLU A 190 -1.28 -19.20 25.40
C GLU A 190 -1.09 -17.84 26.06
N TRP A 191 -0.11 -17.04 25.61
CA TRP A 191 0.14 -15.71 26.17
C TRP A 191 -1.02 -14.73 25.93
N ILE A 192 -1.61 -14.77 24.73
CA ILE A 192 -2.82 -14.00 24.42
C ILE A 192 -3.96 -14.42 25.35
N GLN A 193 -4.12 -15.71 25.61
CA GLN A 193 -5.16 -16.22 26.50
C GLN A 193 -4.91 -15.80 27.95
N THR A 194 -3.69 -15.94 28.48
CA THR A 194 -3.35 -15.50 29.83
C THR A 194 -3.58 -14.00 29.99
N TYR A 195 -3.19 -13.19 29.01
CA TYR A 195 -3.44 -11.75 29.03
C TYR A 195 -4.93 -11.41 28.97
N ARG A 196 -5.74 -12.14 28.20
CA ARG A 196 -7.20 -11.98 28.15
C ARG A 196 -7.89 -12.34 29.46
N CYS A 197 -7.41 -13.36 30.17
CA CYS A 197 -7.94 -13.78 31.48
C CYS A 197 -7.41 -12.95 32.65
N LEU A 198 -6.46 -12.03 32.41
CA LEU A 198 -5.85 -11.22 33.44
C LEU A 198 -6.85 -10.37 34.25
N PRO A 199 -7.89 -9.74 33.66
CA PRO A 199 -8.91 -9.03 34.43
C PRO A 199 -9.68 -9.92 35.41
N ASP A 200 -10.00 -11.16 35.00
CA ASP A 200 -10.72 -12.12 35.85
C ASP A 200 -9.84 -12.58 37.01
N LEU A 201 -8.56 -12.87 36.73
CA LEU A 201 -7.55 -13.20 37.73
C LEU A 201 -7.35 -12.05 38.74
N LEU A 202 -7.26 -10.80 38.27
CA LEU A 202 -7.15 -9.62 39.14
C LEU A 202 -8.40 -9.42 39.98
N SER A 203 -9.58 -9.70 39.42
CA SER A 203 -10.86 -9.61 40.15
C SER A 203 -10.96 -10.67 41.24
N GLN A 204 -10.59 -11.92 40.95
CA GLN A 204 -10.54 -13.01 41.94
C GLN A 204 -9.55 -12.70 43.07
N LEU A 205 -8.34 -12.26 42.74
CA LEU A 205 -7.35 -11.86 43.75
C LEU A 205 -7.84 -10.66 44.58
N ALA A 206 -8.54 -9.70 43.97
CA ALA A 206 -9.09 -8.56 44.70
C ALA A 206 -10.14 -9.00 45.72
N GLU A 207 -10.99 -9.97 45.38
CA GLU A 207 -11.96 -10.56 46.31
C GLU A 207 -11.30 -11.34 47.45
N GLU A 208 -10.25 -12.12 47.15
CA GLU A 208 -9.49 -12.86 48.15
C GLU A 208 -8.77 -11.95 49.15
N GLU A 209 -8.14 -10.87 48.66
CA GLU A 209 -7.48 -9.88 49.52
C GLU A 209 -8.49 -9.06 50.33
N LEU A 210 -9.66 -8.74 49.77
CA LEU A 210 -10.73 -8.07 50.50
C LEU A 210 -11.19 -8.86 51.72
N LYS A 211 -11.27 -10.20 51.62
CA LYS A 211 -11.60 -11.08 52.76
C LYS A 211 -10.54 -11.09 53.88
N LYS A 212 -9.29 -10.73 53.57
CA LYS A 212 -8.18 -10.67 54.54
C LYS A 212 -8.01 -9.28 55.15
N LEU A 213 -8.60 -8.25 54.56
CA LEU A 213 -8.54 -6.87 55.03
C LEU A 213 -9.55 -6.63 56.16
N ARG A 214 -9.29 -5.60 57.00
CA ARG A 214 -10.15 -5.27 58.15
C ARG A 214 -11.57 -4.89 57.70
N GLU A 215 -12.56 -5.16 58.55
CA GLU A 215 -14.01 -4.99 58.30
C GLU A 215 -14.45 -3.60 57.78
N ASN A 216 -13.62 -2.57 57.92
CA ASN A 216 -13.95 -1.20 57.52
C ASN A 216 -13.69 -0.90 56.03
N ILE A 217 -13.17 -1.84 55.25
CA ILE A 217 -12.87 -1.66 53.82
C ILE A 217 -13.94 -2.42 53.00
N SER A 218 -14.77 -1.66 52.28
CA SER A 218 -15.90 -2.21 51.51
C SER A 218 -15.58 -2.52 50.04
N THR A 219 -14.47 -2.01 49.50
CA THR A 219 -14.09 -2.18 48.09
C THR A 219 -12.58 -2.30 47.93
N CYS A 220 -12.15 -3.20 47.05
CA CYS A 220 -10.77 -3.40 46.65
C CYS A 220 -10.72 -3.61 45.13
N ALA A 221 -9.83 -2.90 44.45
CA ALA A 221 -9.64 -3.01 43.01
C ALA A 221 -8.15 -3.16 42.71
N LEU A 222 -7.80 -4.23 41.99
CA LEU A 222 -6.45 -4.47 41.48
C LEU A 222 -6.39 -4.03 40.03
N ILE A 223 -5.44 -3.14 39.72
CA ILE A 223 -5.25 -2.61 38.37
C ILE A 223 -3.83 -2.94 37.94
N TYR A 224 -3.70 -3.61 36.79
CA TYR A 224 -2.40 -3.83 36.16
C TYR A 224 -1.99 -2.60 35.33
N PHE A 225 -0.86 -2.00 35.69
CA PHE A 225 -0.21 -0.95 34.90
C PHE A 225 1.04 -1.52 34.22
N PRO A 226 1.02 -1.77 32.90
CA PRO A 226 2.22 -2.16 32.18
C PRO A 226 3.20 -0.98 32.17
N LEU A 227 4.30 -1.11 32.91
CA LEU A 227 5.42 -0.16 32.84
C LEU A 227 6.15 -0.36 31.51
N VAL A 228 5.74 0.37 30.48
CA VAL A 228 6.47 0.41 29.22
C VAL A 228 7.76 1.21 29.44
N ARG A 229 8.88 0.53 29.69
CA ARG A 229 10.20 1.16 29.56
C ARG A 229 10.42 1.41 28.06
N ASN A 230 10.38 2.68 27.66
CA ASN A 230 10.94 3.11 26.38
C ASN A 230 12.45 2.87 26.42
N SER A 231 12.89 1.65 26.10
CA SER A 231 14.28 1.38 25.75
C SER A 231 14.51 1.92 24.33
N ASN A 232 14.81 3.23 24.26
CA ASN A 232 15.47 3.81 23.10
C ASN A 232 16.92 3.29 23.10
N HIS A 233 17.19 2.28 22.27
CA HIS A 233 18.52 1.97 21.76
C HIS A 233 18.44 1.91 20.24
#